data_AF-A0A973F754-F1
#
_entry.id   AF-A0A973F754-F1
#
_cell.length_a   1.000
_cell.length_b   1.000
_cell.length_c   1.000
_cell.angle_alpha   90.00
_cell.angle_beta   90.00
_cell.angle_gamma   90.00
#
_symmetry.space_group_name_H-M   'P 1'
#
loop_
_entity.id
_entity.type
_entity.pdbx_description
1 polymer ?
#
loop_
_entity_poly.entity_id
_entity_poly.type
_entity_poly.pdbx_seq_one_letter_code
_entity_poly.pdbx_strand_id
1 'polypeptide(L)'
;MEFYLNDMRDQAFHSLMYKVSRLLIFLPVVFIGVALVAKSSWTTSKTVTVALTPTPIITFTPTPTVPEAISIDLKGPVQCQYTETDATMSASLKDSQVLFNIQGYGKDASLLLKGDCVYKWEAQTTEGIKTCGVGKYVTMFGPILKSGTMTDKVFSTASSYMGIEEKKLRTLMKSCQSATISSNMFAIPTKVSFKATTF
;
A
#
# COMPACT_ATOMS: atom_id res chain seq x y z
N MET A 1 54.35 -7.50 43.74
CA MET A 1 53.18 -8.36 43.45
C MET A 1 52.00 -7.57 42.87
N GLU A 2 51.96 -6.24 42.97
CA GLU A 2 50.90 -5.39 42.38
C GLU A 2 51.01 -5.16 40.86
N PHE A 3 52.22 -5.22 40.27
CA PHE A 3 52.42 -5.01 38.83
C PHE A 3 51.84 -6.14 37.94
N TYR A 4 51.83 -7.38 38.44
CA TYR A 4 51.27 -8.54 37.72
C TYR A 4 49.73 -8.61 37.73
N LEU A 5 49.09 -7.97 38.72
CA LEU A 5 47.63 -7.94 38.82
C LEU A 5 46.98 -6.96 37.84
N ASN A 6 47.68 -5.87 37.47
CA ASN A 6 47.18 -4.91 36.49
C ASN A 6 47.27 -5.44 35.05
N ASP A 7 48.33 -6.17 34.70
CA ASP A 7 48.52 -6.72 33.34
C ASP A 7 47.51 -7.83 32.99
N MET A 8 47.17 -8.71 33.95
CA MET A 8 46.12 -9.73 33.74
C MET A 8 44.71 -9.13 33.61
N ARG A 9 44.49 -7.95 34.19
CA ARG A 9 43.19 -7.26 34.12
C ARG A 9 42.96 -6.66 32.73
N ASP A 10 43.98 -6.04 32.13
CA ASP A 10 43.86 -5.42 30.80
C ASP A 10 43.63 -6.44 29.67
N GLN A 11 44.22 -7.64 29.75
CA GLN A 11 43.94 -8.72 28.78
C GLN A 11 42.50 -9.26 28.87
N ALA A 12 41.93 -9.30 30.08
CA ALA A 12 40.54 -9.70 30.29
C ALA A 12 39.56 -8.63 29.74
N PHE A 13 39.85 -7.34 29.92
CA PHE A 13 39.05 -6.24 29.38
C PHE A 13 39.09 -6.18 27.86
N HIS A 14 40.24 -6.39 27.23
CA HIS A 14 40.34 -6.42 25.76
C HIS A 14 39.53 -7.56 25.13
N SER A 15 39.51 -8.73 25.77
CA SER A 15 38.71 -9.88 25.29
C SER A 15 37.20 -9.66 25.48
N LEU A 16 36.81 -8.98 26.57
CA LEU A 16 35.41 -8.58 26.81
C LEU A 16 34.95 -7.50 25.83
N MET A 17 35.76 -6.46 25.58
CA MET A 17 35.42 -5.38 24.65
C MET A 17 35.29 -5.89 23.21
N TYR A 18 36.16 -6.80 22.78
CA TYR A 18 36.05 -7.43 21.46
C TYR A 18 34.76 -8.26 21.32
N LYS A 19 34.36 -9.01 22.36
CA LYS A 19 33.11 -9.78 22.37
C LYS A 19 31.86 -8.88 22.41
N VAL A 20 31.88 -7.80 23.20
CA VAL A 20 30.77 -6.84 23.31
C VAL A 20 30.62 -6.01 22.03
N SER A 21 31.72 -5.60 21.40
CA SER A 21 31.72 -4.88 20.11
C SER A 21 31.12 -5.74 18.99
N ARG A 22 31.49 -7.02 18.92
CA ARG A 22 30.92 -7.93 17.93
C ARG A 22 29.43 -8.16 18.19
N LEU A 23 29.01 -8.30 19.45
CA LEU A 23 27.59 -8.47 19.83
C LEU A 23 26.72 -7.24 19.48
N LEU A 24 27.24 -6.02 19.66
CA LEU A 24 26.55 -4.76 19.34
C LEU A 24 26.22 -4.61 17.85
N ILE A 25 27.00 -5.21 16.95
CA ILE A 25 26.75 -5.17 15.49
C ILE A 25 25.72 -6.23 15.07
N PHE A 26 25.75 -7.42 15.68
CA PHE A 26 24.81 -8.49 15.33
C PHE A 26 23.40 -8.28 15.90
N LEU A 27 23.27 -7.65 17.06
CA LEU A 27 21.99 -7.43 17.74
C LEU A 27 20.95 -6.65 16.90
N PRO A 28 21.27 -5.51 16.24
CA PRO A 28 20.30 -4.82 15.40
C PRO A 28 19.91 -5.64 14.16
N VAL A 29 20.82 -6.41 13.58
CA VAL A 29 20.54 -7.26 12.39
C VAL A 29 19.58 -8.40 12.76
N VAL A 30 19.79 -9.04 13.91
CA VAL A 30 18.89 -10.10 14.40
C VAL A 30 17.52 -9.53 14.79
N PHE A 31 17.46 -8.34 15.41
CA PHE A 31 16.19 -7.68 15.72
C PHE A 31 15.38 -7.35 14.47
N ILE A 32 16.02 -6.86 13.40
CA ILE A 32 15.36 -6.62 12.11
C ILE A 32 14.87 -7.95 11.50
N GLY A 33 15.67 -9.01 11.57
CA GLY A 33 15.29 -10.33 11.10
C GLY A 33 14.06 -10.90 11.82
N VAL A 34 14.04 -10.87 13.16
CA VAL A 34 12.93 -11.37 13.97
C VAL A 34 11.65 -10.53 13.75
N ALA A 35 11.78 -9.20 13.63
CA ALA A 35 10.64 -8.32 13.36
C ALA A 35 9.97 -8.60 12.00
N LEU A 36 10.72 -9.00 10.98
CA LEU A 36 10.18 -9.35 9.66
C LEU A 36 9.42 -10.69 9.68
N VAL A 37 9.88 -11.67 10.47
CA VAL A 37 9.22 -12.99 10.55
C VAL A 37 8.01 -12.97 11.49
N ALA A 38 8.04 -12.18 12.56
CA ALA A 38 6.94 -12.07 13.54
C ALA A 38 5.65 -11.45 12.96
N LYS A 39 5.74 -10.69 11.86
CA LYS A 39 4.54 -10.13 11.18
C LYS A 39 3.77 -11.15 10.33
N SER A 40 4.26 -12.39 10.19
CA SER A 40 3.77 -13.36 9.20
C SER A 40 3.00 -14.56 9.77
N SER A 41 2.81 -14.70 11.09
CA SER A 41 2.27 -15.95 11.68
C SER A 41 1.06 -15.81 12.60
N TRP A 42 0.21 -14.80 12.44
CA TRP A 42 -1.09 -14.75 13.12
C TRP A 42 -2.25 -14.59 12.14
N THR A 43 -2.58 -15.70 11.49
CA THR A 43 -3.93 -15.92 10.98
C THR A 43 -4.37 -17.31 11.41
N THR A 44 -4.90 -17.42 12.63
CA THR A 44 -5.68 -18.59 13.04
C THR A 44 -7.03 -18.53 12.33
N SER A 45 -7.11 -19.11 11.14
CA SER A 45 -8.39 -19.33 10.46
C SER A 45 -9.20 -20.36 11.25
N LYS A 46 -10.17 -19.91 12.04
CA LYS A 46 -11.23 -20.79 12.55
C LYS A 46 -12.19 -21.08 11.39
N THR A 47 -12.17 -22.32 10.93
CA THR A 47 -13.18 -22.88 10.02
C THR A 47 -14.54 -22.83 10.70
N VAL A 48 -15.43 -21.94 10.26
CA VAL A 48 -16.85 -21.97 10.63
C VAL A 48 -17.59 -22.72 9.54
N THR A 49 -18.00 -23.95 9.84
CA THR A 49 -18.92 -24.75 9.02
C THR A 49 -20.31 -24.13 9.14
N VAL A 50 -20.72 -23.30 8.19
CA VAL A 50 -22.10 -22.81 8.09
C VAL A 50 -22.89 -23.80 7.22
N ALA A 51 -23.88 -24.45 7.83
CA ALA A 51 -24.87 -25.28 7.14
C ALA A 51 -25.74 -24.40 6.24
N LEU A 52 -25.75 -24.69 4.94
CA LEU A 52 -26.51 -23.94 3.92
C LEU A 52 -27.93 -24.50 3.82
N THR A 53 -28.93 -23.73 4.25
CA THR A 53 -30.32 -23.90 3.81
C THR A 53 -30.48 -23.39 2.36
N PRO A 54 -31.22 -24.08 1.49
CA PRO A 54 -31.20 -23.85 0.05
C PRO A 54 -32.00 -22.59 -0.34
N THR A 55 -31.37 -21.71 -1.11
CA THR A 55 -31.99 -20.60 -1.85
C THR A 55 -31.40 -20.66 -3.28
N PRO A 56 -32.18 -20.35 -4.32
CA PRO A 56 -32.10 -21.01 -5.62
C PRO A 56 -30.75 -20.80 -6.34
N ILE A 57 -30.29 -21.90 -6.93
CA ILE A 57 -29.06 -22.03 -7.71
C ILE A 57 -29.20 -21.21 -9.00
N ILE A 58 -28.49 -20.09 -9.08
CA ILE A 58 -28.10 -19.50 -10.36
C ILE A 58 -26.80 -20.19 -10.75
N THR A 59 -26.88 -21.11 -11.70
CA THR A 59 -25.73 -21.84 -12.25
C THR A 59 -24.85 -20.85 -13.01
N PHE A 60 -23.83 -20.30 -12.36
CA PHE A 60 -22.72 -19.66 -13.06
C PHE A 60 -21.79 -20.75 -13.55
N THR A 61 -21.89 -21.08 -14.84
CA THR A 61 -20.91 -21.88 -15.56
C THR A 61 -19.54 -21.23 -15.35
N PRO A 62 -18.51 -21.95 -14.85
CA PRO A 62 -17.18 -21.39 -14.73
C PRO A 62 -16.63 -21.17 -16.14
N THR A 63 -16.70 -19.94 -16.63
CA THR A 63 -15.99 -19.49 -17.82
C THR A 63 -14.49 -19.61 -17.53
N PRO A 64 -13.69 -20.18 -18.44
CA PRO A 64 -12.28 -20.46 -18.19
C PRO A 64 -11.52 -19.20 -17.76
N THR A 65 -10.75 -19.35 -16.68
CA THR A 65 -9.78 -18.39 -16.15
C THR A 65 -8.74 -18.04 -17.22
N VAL A 66 -9.07 -17.08 -18.07
CA VAL A 66 -8.10 -16.25 -18.76
C VAL A 66 -7.71 -15.15 -17.76
N PRO A 67 -6.43 -14.86 -17.52
CA PRO A 67 -6.05 -13.66 -16.78
C PRO A 67 -6.56 -12.46 -17.57
N GLU A 68 -7.71 -11.95 -17.18
CA GLU A 68 -8.38 -10.82 -17.81
C GLU A 68 -7.44 -9.62 -17.69
N ALA A 69 -6.87 -9.22 -18.82
CA ALA A 69 -5.95 -8.09 -18.90
C ALA A 69 -6.70 -6.82 -18.48
N ILE A 70 -6.39 -6.28 -17.31
CA ILE A 70 -7.09 -5.09 -16.78
C ILE A 70 -6.48 -3.86 -17.45
N SER A 71 -7.12 -3.38 -18.52
CA SER A 71 -6.72 -2.16 -19.24
C SER A 71 -7.41 -0.93 -18.65
N ILE A 72 -6.64 0.05 -18.18
CA ILE A 72 -7.14 1.35 -17.72
C ILE A 72 -6.39 2.47 -18.43
N ASP A 73 -7.12 3.35 -19.11
CA ASP A 73 -6.57 4.57 -19.69
C ASP A 73 -6.70 5.74 -18.70
N LEU A 74 -5.57 6.27 -18.22
CA LEU A 74 -5.52 7.43 -17.33
C LEU A 74 -6.10 8.71 -17.95
N LYS A 75 -6.25 8.77 -19.28
CA LYS A 75 -6.87 9.90 -19.98
C LYS A 75 -8.40 9.83 -19.97
N GLY A 76 -8.96 8.62 -20.00
CA GLY A 76 -10.41 8.41 -20.04
C GLY A 76 -11.06 8.64 -18.67
N PRO A 77 -12.34 9.05 -18.62
CA PRO A 77 -13.05 9.18 -17.36
C PRO A 77 -13.46 7.79 -16.86
N VAL A 78 -12.72 7.26 -15.88
CA VAL A 78 -12.90 5.91 -15.34
C VAL A 78 -13.16 6.00 -13.85
N GLN A 79 -14.17 5.28 -13.37
CA GLN A 79 -14.47 5.15 -11.95
C GLN A 79 -14.42 3.68 -11.54
N CYS A 80 -13.72 3.42 -10.45
CA CYS A 80 -13.58 2.11 -9.82
C CYS A 80 -14.17 2.19 -8.43
N GLN A 81 -14.88 1.15 -8.01
CA GLN A 81 -15.47 1.08 -6.69
C GLN A 81 -15.44 -0.36 -6.17
N TYR A 82 -14.91 -0.51 -4.97
CA TYR A 82 -14.89 -1.77 -4.25
C TYR A 82 -15.40 -1.54 -2.83
N THR A 83 -16.46 -2.24 -2.46
CA THR A 83 -17.03 -2.18 -1.11
C THR A 83 -16.96 -3.55 -0.48
N GLU A 84 -16.50 -3.58 0.77
CA GLU A 84 -16.50 -4.72 1.68
C GLU A 84 -17.30 -4.33 2.93
N THR A 85 -17.55 -5.27 3.85
CA THR A 85 -18.37 -5.05 5.05
C THR A 85 -17.93 -3.87 5.91
N ASP A 86 -16.64 -3.56 5.95
CA ASP A 86 -16.06 -2.56 6.85
C ASP A 86 -15.45 -1.35 6.12
N ALA A 87 -15.51 -1.31 4.79
CA ALA A 87 -14.88 -0.24 4.02
C ALA A 87 -15.36 -0.13 2.56
N THR A 88 -15.29 1.08 2.02
CA THR A 88 -15.45 1.38 0.60
C THR A 88 -14.20 2.07 0.06
N MET A 89 -13.62 1.50 -0.97
CA MET A 89 -12.55 2.09 -1.77
C MET A 89 -13.13 2.58 -3.08
N SER A 90 -12.74 3.78 -3.50
CA SER A 90 -13.09 4.31 -4.82
C SER A 90 -11.90 4.98 -5.46
N ALA A 91 -11.78 4.82 -6.77
CA ALA A 91 -10.81 5.52 -7.59
C ALA A 91 -11.56 6.23 -8.73
N SER A 92 -11.24 7.49 -8.97
CA SER A 92 -11.76 8.28 -10.08
C SER A 92 -10.59 8.80 -10.88
N LEU A 93 -10.60 8.56 -12.19
CA LEU A 93 -9.52 8.90 -13.10
C LEU A 93 -10.10 9.74 -14.23
N LYS A 94 -9.46 10.86 -14.55
CA LYS A 94 -9.83 11.71 -15.69
C LYS A 94 -8.68 12.65 -16.03
N ASP A 95 -8.34 12.80 -17.31
CA ASP A 95 -7.33 13.77 -17.77
C ASP A 95 -5.98 13.64 -17.03
N SER A 96 -5.53 12.41 -16.75
CA SER A 96 -4.33 12.08 -15.95
C SER A 96 -4.36 12.54 -14.49
N GLN A 97 -5.54 12.87 -13.97
CA GLN A 97 -5.79 13.13 -12.56
C GLN A 97 -6.41 11.88 -11.94
N VAL A 98 -6.00 11.56 -10.71
CA VAL A 98 -6.49 10.38 -9.99
C VAL A 98 -6.92 10.81 -8.60
N LEU A 99 -8.17 10.57 -8.25
CA LEU A 99 -8.70 10.73 -6.91
C LEU A 99 -8.99 9.34 -6.35
N PHE A 100 -8.34 8.99 -5.26
CA PHE A 100 -8.53 7.75 -4.54
C PHE A 100 -9.10 8.07 -3.16
N ASN A 101 -10.24 7.48 -2.81
CA ASN A 101 -10.86 7.63 -1.50
C ASN A 101 -11.01 6.26 -0.85
N ILE A 102 -10.61 6.19 0.41
CA ILE A 102 -10.90 5.07 1.31
C ILE A 102 -11.86 5.61 2.37
N GLN A 103 -12.99 4.94 2.52
CA GLN A 103 -13.94 5.17 3.60
C GLN A 103 -14.00 3.89 4.44
N GLY A 104 -13.84 3.98 5.76
CA GLY A 104 -13.73 2.79 6.63
C GLY A 104 -12.29 2.35 6.91
N TYR A 105 -12.08 1.12 7.42
CA TYR A 105 -10.81 0.68 8.03
C TYR A 105 -10.26 1.61 9.13
N GLY A 106 -11.15 2.21 9.92
CA GLY A 106 -10.78 3.06 11.06
C GLY A 106 -10.36 4.49 10.72
N LYS A 107 -10.13 4.83 9.45
CA LYS A 107 -9.83 6.21 9.00
C LYS A 107 -10.26 6.44 7.56
N ASP A 108 -11.05 7.47 7.34
CA ASP A 108 -11.36 7.95 6.00
C ASP A 108 -10.18 8.76 5.46
N ALA A 109 -9.69 8.41 4.28
CA ALA A 109 -8.54 9.06 3.68
C ALA A 109 -8.74 9.29 2.19
N SER A 110 -8.17 10.38 1.71
CA SER A 110 -8.21 10.77 0.31
C SER A 110 -6.80 11.02 -0.21
N LEU A 111 -6.57 10.62 -1.44
CA LEU A 111 -5.35 10.84 -2.20
C LEU A 111 -5.71 11.41 -3.57
N LEU A 112 -5.16 12.56 -3.92
CA LEU A 112 -5.36 13.22 -5.20
C LEU A 112 -4.02 13.36 -5.92
N LEU A 113 -3.88 12.71 -7.06
CA LEU A 113 -2.83 12.99 -8.03
C LEU A 113 -3.33 14.09 -8.98
N LYS A 114 -2.64 15.22 -9.01
CA LYS A 114 -2.92 16.31 -9.93
C LYS A 114 -1.63 16.90 -10.48
N GLY A 115 -1.41 16.68 -11.77
CA GLY A 115 -0.15 17.04 -12.43
C GLY A 115 1.01 16.23 -11.85
N ASP A 116 2.05 16.92 -11.42
CA ASP A 116 3.28 16.31 -10.87
C ASP A 116 3.23 16.08 -9.34
N CYS A 117 2.07 16.29 -8.70
CA CYS A 117 1.94 16.24 -7.24
C CYS A 117 0.83 15.28 -6.77
N VAL A 118 1.12 14.57 -5.69
CA VAL A 118 0.17 13.78 -4.89
C VAL A 118 -0.17 14.54 -3.62
N TYR A 119 -1.45 14.71 -3.35
CA TYR A 119 -2.00 15.32 -2.15
C TYR A 119 -2.68 14.23 -1.35
N LYS A 120 -2.30 14.01 -0.09
CA LYS A 120 -2.90 13.03 0.81
C LYS A 120 -3.45 13.74 2.03
N TRP A 121 -4.68 13.41 2.44
CA TRP A 121 -5.28 13.94 3.66
C TRP A 121 -6.27 12.93 4.26
N GLU A 122 -6.50 13.02 5.56
CA GLU A 122 -7.54 12.25 6.26
C GLU A 122 -8.80 13.11 6.39
N ALA A 123 -9.98 12.47 6.41
CA ALA A 123 -11.21 13.19 6.66
C ALA A 123 -11.16 13.87 8.04
N GLN A 124 -11.80 15.04 8.15
CA GLN A 124 -11.86 15.85 9.38
C GLN A 124 -10.52 16.40 9.88
N THR A 125 -9.42 16.22 9.14
CA THR A 125 -8.13 16.85 9.43
C THR A 125 -7.96 18.14 8.64
N THR A 126 -7.28 19.12 9.24
CA THR A 126 -6.88 20.37 8.58
C THR A 126 -5.47 20.30 8.01
N GLU A 127 -4.77 19.18 8.19
CA GLU A 127 -3.41 18.95 7.71
C GLU A 127 -3.38 17.82 6.68
N GLY A 128 -2.57 18.01 5.65
CA GLY A 128 -2.31 17.01 4.63
C GLY A 128 -0.85 17.03 4.21
N ILE A 129 -0.46 16.05 3.39
CA ILE A 129 0.87 15.94 2.82
C ILE A 129 0.77 16.17 1.31
N LYS A 130 1.67 17.00 0.79
CA LYS A 130 1.85 17.20 -0.65
C LYS A 130 3.23 16.72 -1.05
N THR A 131 3.28 15.78 -1.98
CA THR A 131 4.52 15.23 -2.53
C THR A 131 4.57 15.47 -4.02
N CYS A 132 5.59 16.17 -4.53
CA CYS A 132 5.75 16.45 -5.97
C CYS A 132 6.96 15.69 -6.56
N GLY A 133 7.11 15.73 -7.88
CA GLY A 133 8.12 14.96 -8.61
C GLY A 133 7.65 13.57 -9.04
N VAL A 134 6.34 13.29 -8.94
CA VAL A 134 5.79 11.95 -9.25
C VAL A 134 5.47 11.73 -10.73
N GLY A 135 5.50 12.78 -11.55
CA GLY A 135 5.07 12.76 -12.95
C GLY A 135 5.83 11.74 -13.79
N LYS A 136 7.11 11.50 -13.48
CA LYS A 136 7.92 10.45 -14.12
C LYS A 136 7.32 9.05 -13.92
N TYR A 137 6.79 8.78 -12.72
CA TYR A 137 6.12 7.52 -12.42
C TYR A 137 4.77 7.43 -13.14
N VAL A 138 4.00 8.51 -13.18
CA VAL A 138 2.72 8.55 -13.92
C VAL A 138 2.93 8.24 -15.40
N THR A 139 3.96 8.82 -16.02
CA THR A 139 4.31 8.56 -17.43
C THR A 139 4.82 7.14 -17.65
N MET A 140 5.42 6.50 -16.64
CA MET A 140 5.91 5.12 -16.72
C MET A 140 4.76 4.12 -16.56
N PHE A 141 3.83 4.36 -15.63
CA PHE A 141 2.73 3.44 -15.34
C PHE A 141 1.55 3.58 -16.30
N GLY A 142 1.30 4.76 -16.88
CA GLY A 142 0.19 4.96 -17.82
C GLY A 142 0.12 3.94 -18.97
N PRO A 143 1.20 3.70 -19.72
CA PRO A 143 1.23 2.68 -20.78
C PRO A 143 1.00 1.26 -20.25
N ILE A 144 1.53 0.94 -19.06
CA ILE A 144 1.38 -0.38 -18.43
C ILE A 144 -0.09 -0.60 -18.06
N LEU A 145 -0.72 0.39 -17.42
CA LEU A 145 -2.13 0.37 -17.07
C LEU A 145 -3.00 0.20 -18.32
N LYS A 146 -2.72 0.94 -19.39
CA LYS A 146 -3.48 0.89 -20.64
C LYS A 146 -3.30 -0.43 -21.40
N SER A 147 -2.12 -1.03 -21.34
CA SER A 147 -1.83 -2.28 -22.07
C SER A 147 -2.51 -3.51 -21.46
N GLY A 148 -3.00 -3.42 -20.23
CA GLY A 148 -3.54 -4.57 -19.50
C GLY A 148 -2.49 -5.59 -19.05
N THR A 149 -1.20 -5.31 -19.26
CA THR A 149 -0.06 -6.20 -18.92
C THR A 149 0.45 -6.00 -17.50
N MET A 150 -0.42 -5.65 -16.55
CA MET A 150 -0.01 -5.48 -15.16
C MET A 150 0.45 -6.82 -14.58
N THR A 151 1.76 -6.92 -14.37
CA THR A 151 2.39 -8.08 -13.75
C THR A 151 2.18 -8.07 -12.24
N ASP A 152 2.33 -9.23 -11.60
CA ASP A 152 2.25 -9.38 -10.14
C ASP A 152 3.25 -8.48 -9.40
N LYS A 153 4.38 -8.13 -10.03
CA LYS A 153 5.36 -7.18 -9.48
C LYS A 153 4.81 -5.74 -9.40
N VAL A 154 4.00 -5.33 -10.37
CA VAL A 154 3.36 -4.01 -10.37
C VAL A 154 2.31 -3.94 -9.27
N PHE A 155 1.47 -4.97 -9.17
CA PHE A 155 0.46 -5.06 -8.12
C PHE A 155 1.07 -5.13 -6.72
N SER A 156 2.13 -5.91 -6.51
CA SER A 156 2.82 -5.99 -5.20
C SER A 156 3.53 -4.69 -4.81
N THR A 157 4.09 -3.96 -5.77
CA THR A 157 4.69 -2.63 -5.51
C THR A 157 3.61 -1.61 -5.15
N ALA A 158 2.51 -1.58 -5.91
CA ALA A 158 1.39 -0.68 -5.65
C ALA A 158 0.68 -0.99 -4.32
N SER A 159 0.48 -2.27 -4.01
CA SER A 159 -0.12 -2.73 -2.76
C SER A 159 0.72 -2.31 -1.54
N SER A 160 2.06 -2.42 -1.64
CA SER A 160 2.99 -1.96 -0.61
C SER A 160 2.95 -0.45 -0.42
N TYR A 161 2.96 0.34 -1.50
CA TYR A 161 2.94 1.80 -1.42
C TYR A 161 1.60 2.34 -0.90
N MET A 162 0.50 1.70 -1.29
CA MET A 162 -0.86 2.09 -0.87
C MET A 162 -1.24 1.53 0.51
N GLY A 163 -0.52 0.52 1.00
CA GLY A 163 -0.88 -0.20 2.22
C GLY A 163 -2.17 -1.04 2.08
N ILE A 164 -2.50 -1.46 0.86
CA ILE A 164 -3.71 -2.23 0.53
C ILE A 164 -3.30 -3.64 0.15
N GLU A 165 -4.09 -4.66 0.51
CA GLU A 165 -3.82 -6.03 0.07
C GLU A 165 -3.89 -6.16 -1.46
N GLU A 166 -2.96 -6.89 -2.06
CA GLU A 166 -2.87 -7.06 -3.52
C GLU A 166 -4.17 -7.56 -4.14
N LYS A 167 -4.82 -8.53 -3.48
CA LYS A 167 -6.10 -9.09 -3.92
C LYS A 167 -7.20 -8.02 -3.97
N LYS A 168 -7.26 -7.14 -2.96
CA LYS A 168 -8.25 -6.05 -2.90
C LYS A 168 -7.99 -5.01 -3.98
N LEU A 169 -6.71 -4.68 -4.20
CA LEU A 169 -6.31 -3.79 -5.29
C LEU A 169 -6.69 -4.34 -6.67
N ARG A 170 -6.46 -5.64 -6.91
CA ARG A 170 -6.90 -6.30 -8.16
C ARG A 170 -8.41 -6.26 -8.33
N THR A 171 -9.17 -6.54 -7.27
CA THR A 171 -10.64 -6.51 -7.32
C THR A 171 -11.16 -5.10 -7.60
N LEU A 172 -10.58 -4.08 -6.95
CA LEU A 172 -10.88 -2.68 -7.25
C LEU A 172 -10.60 -2.37 -8.73
N MET A 173 -9.45 -2.79 -9.24
CA MET A 173 -9.09 -2.54 -10.63
C MET A 173 -10.02 -3.24 -11.64
N LYS A 174 -10.56 -4.41 -11.31
CA LYS A 174 -11.59 -5.07 -12.12
C LYS A 174 -12.94 -4.37 -12.08
N SER A 175 -13.24 -3.61 -11.03
CA SER A 175 -14.50 -2.85 -10.91
C SER A 175 -14.51 -1.56 -11.75
N CYS A 176 -13.39 -1.21 -12.39
CA CYS A 176 -13.26 0.03 -13.13
C CYS A 176 -14.13 0.05 -14.38
N GLN A 177 -14.95 1.08 -14.51
CA GLN A 177 -15.83 1.30 -15.64
C GLN A 177 -15.78 2.76 -16.09
N SER A 178 -16.04 3.01 -17.37
CA SER A 178 -16.18 4.37 -17.89
C SER A 178 -17.35 5.07 -17.19
N ALA A 179 -17.13 6.27 -16.67
CA ALA A 179 -18.14 7.02 -15.92
C ALA A 179 -18.10 8.50 -16.31
N THR A 180 -19.20 9.23 -16.09
CA THR A 180 -19.20 10.69 -16.26
C THR A 180 -18.68 11.35 -15.00
N ILE A 181 -17.42 11.78 -15.01
CA ILE A 181 -16.76 12.38 -13.84
C ILE A 181 -16.67 13.90 -14.02
N SER A 182 -17.17 14.64 -13.04
CA SER A 182 -17.08 16.10 -13.03
C SER A 182 -15.68 16.57 -12.62
N SER A 183 -15.13 17.55 -13.35
CA SER A 183 -13.75 18.02 -13.14
C SER A 183 -13.55 18.72 -11.78
N ASN A 184 -14.62 19.19 -11.14
CA ASN A 184 -14.57 19.79 -9.80
C ASN A 184 -14.22 18.78 -8.69
N MET A 185 -14.39 17.48 -8.91
CA MET A 185 -14.04 16.44 -7.94
C MET A 185 -12.53 16.36 -7.69
N PHE A 186 -11.72 16.83 -8.63
CA PHE A 186 -10.26 16.91 -8.53
C PHE A 186 -9.76 18.29 -8.06
N ALA A 187 -10.63 19.08 -7.44
CA ALA A 187 -10.21 20.32 -6.77
C ALA A 187 -9.40 19.97 -5.52
N ILE A 188 -8.30 20.69 -5.30
CA ILE A 188 -7.54 20.57 -4.06
C ILE A 188 -8.39 21.20 -2.95
N PRO A 189 -8.65 20.50 -1.83
CA PRO A 189 -9.48 21.04 -0.77
C PRO A 189 -8.81 22.27 -0.14
N THR A 190 -9.55 23.38 -0.04
CA THR A 190 -9.04 24.65 0.51
C THR A 190 -8.98 24.68 2.03
N LYS A 191 -9.71 23.78 2.69
CA LYS A 191 -9.76 23.65 4.16
C LYS A 191 -8.59 22.84 4.74
N VAL A 192 -7.76 22.24 3.90
CA VAL A 192 -6.61 21.41 4.29
C VAL A 192 -5.32 22.14 3.93
N SER A 193 -4.44 22.33 4.92
CA SER A 193 -3.10 22.85 4.75
C SER A 193 -2.14 21.72 4.41
N PHE A 194 -1.50 21.78 3.25
CA PHE A 194 -0.61 20.73 2.77
C PHE A 194 0.85 21.05 3.08
N LYS A 195 1.49 20.22 3.90
CA LYS A 195 2.93 20.27 4.15
C LYS A 195 3.66 19.59 3.00
N ALA A 196 4.68 20.27 2.46
CA ALA A 196 5.48 19.73 1.37
C ALA A 196 6.45 18.66 1.88
N THR A 197 6.47 17.52 1.19
CA THR A 197 7.43 16.45 1.40
C THR A 197 8.09 16.13 0.05
N THR A 198 9.41 16.01 0.02
CA THR A 198 10.16 15.58 -1.16
C THR A 198 10.35 14.07 -1.15
N PHE A 199 10.37 13.46 -2.34
CA PHE A 199 10.83 12.09 -2.54
C PHE A 199 12.31 11.94 -2.20
#